data_AF-A0A4D8QPQ0-F1
#
_entry.id   AF-A0A4D8QPQ0-F1
#
_cell.length_a   1.000
_cell.length_b   1.000
_cell.length_c   1.000
_cell.angle_alpha   90.00
_cell.angle_beta   90.00
_cell.angle_gamma   90.00
#
_symmetry.space_group_name_H-M   'P 1'
#
loop_
_entity.id
_entity.type
_entity.pdbx_description
1 polymer ?
#
loop_
_entity_poly.entity_id
_entity_poly.type
_entity_poly.pdbx_seq_one_letter_code
_entity_poly.pdbx_strand_id
1 'polypeptide(L)'
;MQAWRDANKDYVKAYNAEYRKDHKSTEYVAAWRAKNLDHARVKVAAYQRMRRATDPAYRMKCRLSARLNAMLKDKGGRKAEELLGFTRDQLMRHLERQFTKGMSWEAFSRGEIHIDHIVPVSAFNITSVDDPDFKVCWALTNLRPMWKVDNIKKGGKRLHLL
;
A
#
# COMPACT_ATOMS: atom_id res chain seq x y z
N MET A 1 11.58 7.63 38.89
CA MET A 1 10.93 8.67 38.06
C MET A 1 9.47 8.32 37.73
N GLN A 2 9.15 7.08 37.33
CA GLN A 2 7.78 6.64 37.01
C GLN A 2 6.84 6.68 38.23
N ALA A 3 7.25 6.10 39.35
CA ALA A 3 6.46 6.09 40.60
C ALA A 3 6.06 7.49 41.12
N TRP A 4 6.91 8.50 40.93
CA TRP A 4 6.60 9.89 41.30
C TRP A 4 5.54 10.50 40.38
N ARG A 5 5.61 10.24 39.07
CA ARG A 5 4.62 10.73 38.10
C ARG A 5 3.25 10.10 38.32
N ASP A 6 3.21 8.82 38.68
CA ASP A 6 1.96 8.12 38.95
C ASP A 6 1.32 8.60 40.26
N ALA A 7 2.12 8.87 41.30
CA ALA A 7 1.64 9.43 42.57
C ALA A 7 1.23 10.92 42.47
N ASN A 8 1.72 11.66 41.47
CA ASN A 8 1.47 13.11 41.30
C ASN A 8 0.70 13.42 40.02
N LYS A 9 -0.12 12.48 39.56
CA LYS A 9 -0.76 12.51 38.23
C LYS A 9 -1.67 13.72 38.03
N ASP A 10 -2.43 14.09 39.05
CA ASP A 10 -3.34 15.24 39.00
C ASP A 10 -2.59 16.57 39.03
N TYR A 11 -1.52 16.67 39.84
CA TYR A 11 -0.63 17.82 39.84
C TYR A 11 0.03 18.02 38.48
N VAL A 12 0.58 16.96 37.89
CA VAL A 12 1.18 17.01 36.54
C VAL A 12 0.15 17.39 35.49
N LYS A 13 -1.09 16.91 35.61
CA LYS A 13 -2.18 17.27 34.70
C LYS A 13 -2.55 18.75 34.80
N ALA A 14 -2.69 19.29 36.01
CA ALA A 14 -3.00 20.70 36.25
C ALA A 14 -1.85 21.62 35.80
N TYR A 15 -0.61 21.28 36.18
CA TYR A 15 0.59 22.00 35.74
C TYR A 15 0.71 22.04 34.22
N ASN A 16 0.52 20.91 33.53
CA ASN A 16 0.57 20.87 32.07
C ASN A 16 -0.59 21.63 31.42
N ALA A 17 -1.78 21.66 32.05
CA ALA A 17 -2.91 22.43 31.55
C ALA A 17 -2.62 23.94 31.63
N GLU A 18 -2.05 24.41 32.74
CA GLU A 18 -1.64 25.80 32.92
C GLU A 18 -0.50 26.18 31.98
N TYR A 19 0.55 25.35 31.91
CA TYR A 19 1.68 25.55 31.03
C TYR A 19 1.26 25.67 29.56
N ARG A 20 0.28 24.88 29.11
CA ARG A 20 -0.26 24.92 27.73
C ARG A 20 -1.09 26.18 27.41
N LYS A 21 -1.58 26.92 28.41
CA LYS A 21 -2.31 28.18 28.16
C LYS A 21 -1.38 29.24 27.58
N ASP A 22 -0.19 29.35 28.15
CA ASP A 22 0.83 30.34 27.74
C ASP A 22 1.87 29.77 26.78
N HIS A 23 2.05 28.45 26.77
CA HIS A 23 2.97 27.73 25.88
C HIS A 23 2.16 26.80 24.96
N LYS A 24 1.26 27.38 24.16
CA LYS A 24 0.64 26.63 23.06
C LYS A 24 1.75 26.18 22.11
N SER A 25 1.97 24.87 22.03
CA SER A 25 3.00 24.28 21.16
C SER A 25 2.60 24.34 19.68
N THR A 26 2.22 25.50 19.17
CA THR A 26 1.70 25.64 17.81
C THR A 26 2.72 26.30 16.92
N GLU A 27 3.27 27.46 17.27
CA GLU A 27 4.17 28.19 16.37
C GLU A 27 5.58 27.61 16.33
N TYR A 28 6.19 27.36 17.49
CA TYR A 28 7.52 26.74 17.55
C TYR A 28 7.52 25.34 16.90
N VAL A 29 6.52 24.52 17.21
CA VAL A 29 6.39 23.18 16.63
C VAL A 29 6.05 23.24 15.14
N ALA A 30 5.20 24.19 14.70
CA ALA A 30 4.92 24.38 13.27
C ALA A 30 6.16 24.87 12.51
N ALA A 31 6.91 25.84 13.06
CA ALA A 31 8.14 26.36 12.48
C ALA A 31 9.23 25.27 12.43
N TRP A 32 9.36 24.47 13.49
CA TRP A 32 10.25 23.32 13.49
C TRP A 32 9.81 22.27 12.45
N ARG A 33 8.52 21.92 12.39
CA ARG A 33 7.99 20.97 11.39
C ARG A 33 8.20 21.48 9.97
N ALA A 34 7.97 22.75 9.70
CA ALA A 34 8.18 23.36 8.39
C ALA A 34 9.66 23.28 7.98
N LYS A 35 10.58 23.66 8.88
CA LYS A 35 12.04 23.59 8.64
C LYS A 35 12.55 22.15 8.50
N ASN A 36 11.91 21.18 9.15
CA ASN A 36 12.35 19.77 9.13
C ASN A 36 11.52 18.88 8.20
N LEU A 37 10.56 19.45 7.47
CA LEU A 37 9.61 18.69 6.65
C LEU A 37 10.33 17.90 5.57
N ASP A 38 11.27 18.52 4.89
CA ASP A 38 12.00 17.88 3.78
C ASP A 38 12.94 16.80 4.31
N HIS A 39 13.63 17.04 5.43
CA HIS A 39 14.45 16.02 6.07
C HIS A 39 13.60 14.82 6.51
N ALA A 40 12.43 15.06 7.11
CA ALA A 40 11.49 14.00 7.48
C ALA A 40 10.98 13.24 6.25
N ARG A 41 10.63 13.94 5.17
CA ARG A 41 10.19 13.33 3.90
C ARG A 41 11.28 12.47 3.28
N VAL A 42 12.53 12.94 3.25
CA VAL A 42 13.68 12.17 2.75
C VAL A 42 13.86 10.90 3.56
N LYS A 43 13.85 10.98 4.90
CA LYS A 43 13.97 9.81 5.77
C LYS A 43 12.83 8.81 5.56
N VAL A 44 11.59 9.29 5.49
CA VAL A 44 10.41 8.44 5.25
C VAL A 44 10.47 7.79 3.86
N ALA A 45 10.85 8.54 2.82
CA ALA A 45 10.98 8.04 1.47
C ALA A 45 12.06 6.96 1.37
N ALA A 46 13.22 7.17 2.01
CA ALA A 46 14.31 6.19 2.08
C ALA A 46 13.87 4.91 2.78
N TYR A 47 13.24 5.01 3.96
CA TYR A 47 12.70 3.86 4.68
C TYR A 47 11.67 3.08 3.85
N GLN A 48 10.73 3.79 3.21
CA GLN A 48 9.73 3.15 2.36
C GLN A 48 10.34 2.49 1.12
N ARG A 49 11.37 3.11 0.50
CA ARG A 49 12.09 2.53 -0.63
C ARG A 49 12.80 1.24 -0.22
N MET A 50 13.53 1.27 0.89
CA MET A 50 14.20 0.10 1.47
C MET A 50 13.17 -1.01 1.75
N ARG A 51 12.09 -0.70 2.47
CA ARG A 51 11.07 -1.68 2.81
C ARG A 51 10.40 -2.30 1.57
N ARG A 52 10.15 -1.52 0.52
CA ARG A 52 9.63 -2.07 -0.76
C ARG A 52 10.64 -2.95 -1.50
N ALA A 53 11.93 -2.83 -1.21
CA ALA A 53 12.98 -3.62 -1.83
C ALA A 53 13.26 -4.92 -1.04
N THR A 54 13.05 -4.91 0.29
CA THR A 54 13.37 -6.04 1.16
C THR A 54 12.15 -6.85 1.63
N ASP A 55 10.94 -6.28 1.57
CA ASP A 55 9.70 -6.91 2.01
C ASP A 55 8.73 -7.05 0.80
N PRO A 56 8.69 -8.23 0.15
CA PRO A 56 7.82 -8.49 -1.00
C PRO A 56 6.33 -8.31 -0.66
N ALA A 57 5.93 -8.67 0.57
CA ALA A 57 4.56 -8.53 1.04
C ALA A 57 4.17 -7.05 1.19
N TYR A 58 5.07 -6.21 1.70
CA TYR A 58 4.87 -4.76 1.73
C TYR A 58 4.81 -4.15 0.33
N ARG A 59 5.70 -4.58 -0.57
CA ARG A 59 5.64 -4.13 -1.97
C ARG A 59 4.34 -4.52 -2.64
N MET A 60 3.88 -5.75 -2.43
CA MET A 60 2.58 -6.27 -2.90
C MET A 60 1.45 -5.37 -2.44
N LYS A 61 1.37 -5.12 -1.13
CA LYS A 61 0.38 -4.21 -0.53
C LYS A 61 0.43 -2.83 -1.19
N CYS A 62 1.61 -2.22 -1.32
CA CYS A 62 1.75 -0.89 -1.94
C CYS A 62 1.24 -0.87 -3.38
N ARG A 63 1.56 -1.90 -4.18
CA ARG A 63 1.12 -2.01 -5.58
C ARG A 63 -0.39 -2.17 -5.70
N LEU A 64 -0.99 -3.05 -4.90
CA LEU A 64 -2.45 -3.23 -4.85
C LEU A 64 -3.15 -1.94 -4.46
N SER A 65 -2.70 -1.30 -3.37
CA SER A 65 -3.28 -0.03 -2.91
C SER A 65 -3.20 1.06 -3.97
N ALA A 66 -2.03 1.22 -4.61
CA ALA A 66 -1.84 2.20 -5.68
C ALA A 66 -2.75 1.94 -6.88
N ARG A 67 -2.87 0.68 -7.31
CA ARG A 67 -3.73 0.32 -8.44
C ARG A 67 -5.21 0.54 -8.12
N LEU A 68 -5.65 0.12 -6.94
CA LEU A 68 -7.01 0.34 -6.48
C LEU A 68 -7.34 1.84 -6.34
N ASN A 69 -6.41 2.65 -5.82
CA ASN A 69 -6.60 4.11 -5.74
C ASN A 69 -6.65 4.77 -7.12
N ALA A 70 -5.94 4.23 -8.11
CA ALA A 70 -5.98 4.74 -9.48
C ALA A 70 -7.27 4.33 -10.21
N MET A 71 -7.87 3.20 -9.85
CA MET A 71 -9.10 2.69 -10.47
C MET A 71 -10.37 3.23 -9.80
N LEU A 72 -10.31 3.55 -8.50
CA LEU A 72 -11.48 3.85 -7.69
C LEU A 72 -11.41 5.29 -7.19
N LYS A 73 -12.49 6.05 -7.41
CA LYS A 73 -12.63 7.40 -6.86
C LYS A 73 -12.72 7.39 -5.34
N ASP A 74 -13.39 6.40 -4.77
CA ASP A 74 -13.52 6.17 -3.34
C ASP A 74 -13.60 4.68 -3.03
N LYS A 75 -13.12 4.30 -1.83
CA LYS A 75 -13.19 2.95 -1.26
C LYS A 75 -14.21 2.85 -0.13
N GLY A 76 -14.82 3.96 0.28
CA GLY A 76 -15.73 4.03 1.42
C GLY A 76 -15.04 3.63 2.73
N GLY A 77 -13.75 3.93 2.87
CA GLY A 77 -12.95 3.55 4.04
C GLY A 77 -12.60 2.06 4.16
N ARG A 78 -13.05 1.20 3.23
CA ARG A 78 -12.81 -0.24 3.26
C ARG A 78 -11.34 -0.60 2.98
N LYS A 79 -10.87 -1.66 3.62
CA LYS A 79 -9.53 -2.21 3.35
C LYS A 79 -9.52 -2.91 2.00
N ALA A 80 -8.34 -2.97 1.37
CA ALA A 80 -8.19 -3.66 0.09
C ALA A 80 -8.66 -5.12 0.14
N GLU A 81 -8.37 -5.84 1.23
CA GLU A 81 -8.75 -7.25 1.38
C GLU A 81 -10.27 -7.43 1.49
N GLU A 82 -10.98 -6.49 2.11
CA GLU A 82 -12.44 -6.46 2.19
C GLU A 82 -13.06 -6.25 0.81
N LEU A 83 -12.46 -5.39 -0.02
CA LEU A 83 -12.92 -5.13 -1.39
C LEU A 83 -12.66 -6.31 -2.32
N LEU A 84 -11.49 -6.95 -2.18
CA LEU A 84 -11.01 -7.98 -3.10
C LEU A 84 -11.52 -9.39 -2.77
N GLY A 85 -11.95 -9.63 -1.53
CA GLY A 85 -12.40 -10.95 -1.09
C GLY A 85 -11.27 -11.96 -0.88
N PHE A 86 -10.02 -11.52 -0.84
CA PHE A 86 -8.87 -12.34 -0.50
C PHE A 86 -7.82 -11.53 0.26
N THR A 87 -7.03 -12.22 1.07
CA THR A 87 -5.90 -11.65 1.79
C THR A 87 -4.68 -11.51 0.89
N ARG A 88 -3.77 -10.60 1.26
CA ARG A 88 -2.46 -10.48 0.61
C ARG A 88 -1.74 -11.82 0.52
N ASP A 89 -1.78 -12.63 1.58
CA ASP A 89 -1.05 -13.90 1.64
C ASP A 89 -1.68 -14.95 0.71
N GLN A 90 -3.01 -14.93 0.53
CA GLN A 90 -3.68 -15.74 -0.49
C GLN A 90 -3.24 -15.34 -1.90
N LEU A 91 -3.18 -14.04 -2.21
CA LEU A 91 -2.66 -13.57 -3.50
C LEU A 91 -1.19 -13.97 -3.69
N MET A 92 -0.36 -13.84 -2.66
CA MET A 92 1.05 -14.23 -2.77
C MET A 92 1.19 -15.71 -3.12
N ARG A 93 0.54 -16.60 -2.37
CA ARG A 93 0.53 -18.05 -2.69
C ARG A 93 -0.03 -18.34 -4.08
N HIS A 94 -1.07 -17.61 -4.49
CA HIS A 94 -1.65 -17.77 -5.82
C HIS A 94 -0.66 -17.42 -6.95
N LEU A 95 0.10 -16.34 -6.79
CA LEU A 95 1.09 -15.91 -7.78
C LEU A 95 2.33 -16.82 -7.78
N GLU A 96 2.80 -17.23 -6.60
CA GLU A 96 3.98 -18.09 -6.46
C GLU A 96 3.79 -19.45 -7.14
N ARG A 97 2.59 -20.04 -7.07
CA ARG A 97 2.24 -21.27 -7.80
C ARG A 97 2.36 -21.15 -9.33
N GLN A 98 2.38 -19.92 -9.86
CA GLN A 98 2.47 -19.63 -11.29
C GLN A 98 3.86 -19.11 -11.70
N PHE A 99 4.84 -19.07 -10.77
CA PHE A 99 6.18 -18.61 -11.08
C PHE A 99 6.84 -19.52 -12.14
N THR A 100 7.36 -18.88 -13.19
CA THR A 100 8.13 -19.55 -14.23
C THR A 100 9.63 -19.44 -13.93
N LYS A 101 10.46 -20.06 -14.76
CA LYS A 101 11.92 -20.08 -14.60
C LYS A 101 12.48 -18.67 -14.32
N GLY A 102 13.18 -18.54 -13.20
CA GLY A 102 13.82 -17.29 -12.77
C GLY A 102 12.92 -16.34 -11.98
N MET A 103 11.60 -16.58 -11.90
CA MET A 103 10.72 -15.77 -11.05
C MET A 103 10.96 -16.08 -9.58
N SER A 104 11.05 -15.03 -8.77
CA SER A 104 11.17 -15.12 -7.32
C SER A 104 10.56 -13.88 -6.66
N TRP A 105 10.31 -13.96 -5.37
CA TRP A 105 9.90 -12.79 -4.59
C TRP A 105 10.96 -11.67 -4.55
N GLU A 106 12.23 -12.03 -4.73
CA GLU A 106 13.32 -11.08 -4.87
C GLU A 106 13.21 -10.32 -6.20
N ALA A 107 13.01 -11.02 -7.31
CA ALA A 107 12.75 -10.42 -8.62
C ALA A 107 11.49 -9.53 -8.61
N PHE A 108 10.42 -9.99 -7.93
CA PHE A 108 9.23 -9.17 -7.69
C PHE A 108 9.56 -7.88 -6.92
N SER A 109 10.42 -7.98 -5.90
CA SER A 109 10.84 -6.85 -5.05
C SER A 109 11.70 -5.83 -5.78
N ARG A 110 12.57 -6.29 -6.69
CA ARG A 110 13.30 -5.44 -7.64
C ARG A 110 12.38 -4.80 -8.69
N GLY A 111 11.18 -5.35 -8.87
CA GLY A 111 10.16 -4.83 -9.78
C GLY A 111 10.21 -5.42 -11.18
N GLU A 112 10.88 -6.55 -11.34
CA GLU A 112 11.00 -7.28 -12.60
C GLU A 112 9.74 -8.06 -12.90
N ILE A 113 8.96 -8.44 -11.88
CA ILE A 113 7.68 -9.13 -12.03
C ILE A 113 6.54 -8.12 -11.79
N HIS A 114 5.54 -8.14 -12.66
CA HIS A 114 4.27 -7.42 -12.55
C HIS A 114 3.14 -8.40 -12.22
N ILE A 115 2.03 -7.86 -11.69
CA ILE A 115 0.78 -8.60 -11.53
C ILE A 115 -0.08 -8.22 -12.72
N ASP A 116 -0.24 -9.17 -13.64
CA ASP A 116 -1.01 -9.01 -14.87
C ASP A 116 -2.46 -9.45 -14.64
N HIS A 117 -3.37 -8.78 -15.34
CA HIS A 117 -4.76 -9.23 -15.46
C HIS A 117 -4.89 -10.02 -16.76
N ILE A 118 -5.25 -11.30 -16.68
CA ILE A 118 -5.39 -12.20 -17.84
C ILE A 118 -6.41 -11.60 -18.83
N VAL A 119 -7.61 -11.29 -18.33
CA VAL A 119 -8.56 -10.40 -18.97
C VAL A 119 -8.20 -8.97 -18.54
N PRO A 120 -7.80 -8.10 -19.46
CA PRO A 120 -7.30 -6.77 -19.13
C PRO A 120 -8.40 -5.91 -18.49
N VAL A 121 -8.00 -5.02 -17.58
CA VAL A 121 -8.93 -4.09 -16.89
C VAL A 121 -9.80 -3.30 -17.87
N SER A 122 -9.26 -2.93 -19.05
CA SER A 122 -9.97 -2.19 -20.10
C SER A 122 -11.11 -2.96 -20.77
N ALA A 123 -11.24 -4.27 -20.52
CA ALA A 123 -12.35 -5.08 -21.01
C ALA A 123 -13.57 -5.07 -20.05
N PHE A 124 -13.46 -4.42 -18.90
CA PHE A 124 -14.53 -4.35 -17.89
C PHE A 124 -15.09 -2.94 -17.79
N ASN A 125 -16.37 -2.83 -17.46
CA ASN A 125 -17.01 -1.56 -17.19
C ASN A 125 -17.13 -1.35 -15.68
N ILE A 126 -16.04 -0.90 -15.06
CA ILE A 126 -15.95 -0.69 -13.62
C ILE A 126 -16.15 0.79 -13.30
N THR A 127 -17.29 1.09 -12.67
CA THR A 127 -17.69 2.42 -12.20
C THR A 127 -17.63 2.54 -10.68
N SER A 128 -17.72 1.42 -9.96
CA SER A 128 -17.68 1.34 -8.50
C SER A 128 -17.01 0.06 -8.01
N VAL A 129 -16.70 0.01 -6.71
CA VAL A 129 -16.18 -1.21 -6.05
C VAL A 129 -17.23 -2.30 -5.87
N ASP A 130 -18.51 -1.94 -5.91
CA ASP A 130 -19.61 -2.87 -5.70
C ASP A 130 -20.09 -3.50 -7.03
N ASP A 131 -19.52 -3.06 -8.16
CA ASP A 131 -19.80 -3.61 -9.49
C ASP A 131 -19.35 -5.08 -9.58
N PRO A 132 -20.18 -5.98 -10.16
CA PRO A 132 -19.79 -7.38 -10.38
C PRO A 132 -18.49 -7.50 -11.19
N ASP A 133 -18.32 -6.64 -12.20
CA ASP A 133 -17.13 -6.54 -13.04
C ASP A 133 -15.86 -6.26 -12.24
N PHE A 134 -15.94 -5.49 -11.16
CA PHE A 134 -14.81 -5.25 -10.27
C PHE A 134 -14.32 -6.56 -9.64
N LYS A 135 -15.25 -7.37 -9.14
CA LYS A 135 -14.92 -8.67 -8.51
C LYS A 135 -14.34 -9.65 -9.52
N VAL A 136 -14.89 -9.71 -10.73
CA VAL A 136 -14.37 -10.59 -11.80
C VAL A 136 -12.98 -10.13 -12.25
N CYS A 137 -12.80 -8.83 -12.48
CA CYS A 137 -11.52 -8.23 -12.85
C CYS A 137 -10.44 -8.55 -11.82
N TRP A 138 -10.76 -8.44 -10.54
CA TRP A 138 -9.81 -8.63 -9.45
C TRP A 138 -9.74 -10.06 -8.90
N ALA A 139 -10.57 -10.99 -9.39
CA ALA A 139 -10.55 -12.38 -8.93
C ALA A 139 -9.15 -13.00 -9.06
N LEU A 140 -8.74 -13.83 -8.09
CA LEU A 140 -7.44 -14.50 -8.13
C LEU A 140 -7.22 -15.23 -9.46
N THR A 141 -8.24 -15.89 -9.98
CA THR A 141 -8.19 -16.59 -11.28
C THR A 141 -7.91 -15.69 -12.48
N ASN A 142 -8.12 -14.38 -12.37
CA ASN A 142 -7.77 -13.39 -13.39
C ASN A 142 -6.38 -12.75 -13.16
N LEU A 143 -5.72 -13.02 -12.04
CA LEU A 143 -4.42 -12.45 -11.68
C LEU A 143 -3.28 -13.47 -11.87
N ARG A 144 -2.21 -13.05 -12.54
CA ARG A 144 -1.01 -13.87 -12.75
C ARG A 144 0.28 -13.07 -12.60
N PRO A 145 1.41 -13.72 -12.27
CA PRO A 145 2.72 -13.11 -12.40
C PRO A 145 3.08 -13.01 -13.88
N MET A 146 3.68 -11.90 -14.28
CA MET A 146 4.23 -11.73 -15.62
C MET A 146 5.49 -10.89 -15.53
N TRP A 147 6.52 -11.21 -16.33
CA TRP A 147 7.69 -10.34 -16.42
C TRP A 147 7.26 -8.95 -16.89
N LYS A 148 7.83 -7.92 -16.27
CA LYS A 148 7.53 -6.51 -16.55
C LYS A 148 7.59 -6.20 -18.04
N VAL A 149 8.63 -6.69 -18.71
CA VAL A 149 8.85 -6.48 -20.16
C VAL A 149 7.71 -7.10 -20.97
N ASP A 150 7.32 -8.33 -20.66
CA ASP A 150 6.24 -9.04 -21.36
C ASP A 150 4.89 -8.39 -21.09
N ASN A 151 4.64 -7.95 -19.86
CA ASN A 151 3.41 -7.23 -19.49
C ASN A 151 3.28 -5.89 -20.22
N ILE A 152 4.38 -5.15 -20.39
CA ILE A 152 4.41 -3.92 -21.17
C ILE A 152 4.10 -4.21 -22.65
N LYS A 153 4.74 -5.24 -23.23
CA LYS A 153 4.51 -5.65 -24.62
C LYS A 153 3.07 -6.13 -24.85
N LYS A 154 2.50 -6.88 -23.90
CA LYS A 154 1.09 -7.34 -23.93
C LYS A 154 0.12 -6.16 -23.98
N GLY A 155 0.37 -5.14 -23.16
CA GLY A 155 -0.54 -4.01 -23.00
C GLY A 155 -1.94 -4.45 -22.56
N GLY A 156 -2.98 -3.81 -23.11
CA GLY A 156 -4.39 -4.12 -22.83
C GLY A 156 -4.96 -5.26 -23.67
N LYS A 157 -4.13 -6.14 -24.23
CA LYS A 157 -4.59 -7.24 -25.10
C LYS A 157 -4.79 -8.53 -24.30
N ARG A 158 -5.74 -9.36 -24.71
CA ARG A 158 -5.84 -10.75 -24.24
C ARG A 158 -4.91 -11.62 -25.07
N LEU A 159 -4.05 -12.39 -24.40
CA LEU A 159 -3.23 -13.39 -25.08
C LEU A 159 -4.08 -14.66 -25.20
N HIS A 160 -4.38 -15.08 -26.43
CA HIS A 160 -4.95 -16.38 -26.71
C HIS A 160 -3.80 -17.32 -27.08
N LEU A 161 -3.79 -18.53 -26.53
CA LEU A 161 -2.99 -19.61 -27.10
C LEU A 161 -3.66 -19.94 -28.44
N LEU A 162 -2.88 -19.88 -29.52
CA LEU A 162 -3.27 -20.42 -30.83
C LEU A 162 -3.24 -21.95 -30.77
#